data_AF-A0A9P8V8G3-F1
#
_entry.id   AF-A0A9P8V8G3-F1
#
_cell.length_a   1.000
_cell.length_b   1.000
_cell.length_c   1.000
_cell.angle_alpha   90.00
_cell.angle_beta   90.00
_cell.angle_gamma   90.00
#
_symmetry.space_group_name_H-M   'P 1'
#
loop_
_entity.id
_entity.type
_entity.pdbx_description
1 polymer ?
#
loop_
_entity_poly.entity_id
_entity_poly.type
_entity_poly.pdbx_seq_one_letter_code
_entity_poly.pdbx_strand_id
1 'polypeptide(L)'
;MQTHRALLALFALATVSTAHHGTPGSHLNRARNVIYCSSSDIAHHRVSGCECRPKIETNTCEKQCNTISCTPQLTNVKHVNDCSAGCGLDSDGDCKGCGLWFHSVCGCIKDPKNPKKCLADVPISQGSPNTWIRLINDDPKEHDLITSTSMIPGILDMTGAPSPYFERGWVYGQKQWKAGTEALAMNPWVVRTMEQVHIHICNLNTTLRSVLSQQNPKAGQTTLAPLDTTVHNYQSLWCMASKKDQVVDNLVQLLADRISVEGKKKGGVCPELFGAGMMMDDQKRTWACATTERHGPLGLFCAK
;
A
#
# COMPACT_ATOMS: atom_id res chain seq x y z
N MET A 1 38.44 46.56 49.29
CA MET A 1 39.37 46.05 48.26
C MET A 1 38.51 45.53 47.12
N GLN A 2 38.09 46.32 46.12
CA GLN A 2 38.84 47.11 45.14
C GLN A 2 39.91 46.31 44.38
N THR A 3 39.83 46.38 43.05
CA THR A 3 40.70 45.84 41.96
C THR A 3 40.27 44.48 41.39
N HIS A 4 40.27 44.20 40.08
CA HIS A 4 40.45 44.99 38.87
C HIS A 4 39.75 44.28 37.67
N ARG A 5 39.31 45.09 36.70
CA ARG A 5 38.83 44.71 35.37
C ARG A 5 39.95 44.12 34.50
N ALA A 6 39.60 43.21 33.59
CA ALA A 6 40.28 43.07 32.31
C ALA A 6 39.26 42.69 31.22
N LEU A 7 38.90 43.66 30.38
CA LEU A 7 38.26 43.44 29.08
C LEU A 7 39.36 42.98 28.11
N LEU A 8 39.17 41.84 27.44
CA LEU A 8 39.87 41.55 26.18
C LEU A 8 38.93 41.86 25.02
N ALA A 9 39.29 42.86 24.23
CA ALA A 9 38.71 43.14 22.92
C ALA A 9 39.44 42.29 21.88
N LEU A 10 38.73 41.38 21.21
CA LEU A 10 39.22 40.73 19.99
C LEU A 10 38.87 41.59 18.78
N PHE A 11 39.91 42.10 18.12
CA PHE A 11 39.85 42.63 16.76
C PHE A 11 39.82 41.45 15.78
N ALA A 12 38.71 41.25 15.07
CA ALA A 12 38.66 40.39 13.89
C ALA A 12 38.95 41.24 12.64
N LEU A 13 40.10 40.99 12.00
CA LEU A 13 40.43 41.53 10.69
C LEU A 13 39.47 40.97 9.63
N ALA A 14 38.77 41.87 8.93
CA ALA A 14 38.05 41.53 7.72
C ALA A 14 39.05 41.37 6.56
N THR A 15 39.30 40.13 6.13
CA THR A 15 40.00 39.86 4.87
C THR A 15 39.02 39.99 3.72
N VAL A 16 39.21 41.04 2.91
CA VAL A 16 38.55 41.21 1.61
C VAL A 16 39.12 40.15 0.65
N SER A 17 38.34 39.11 0.37
CA SER A 17 38.69 38.10 -0.63
C SER A 17 38.27 38.62 -2.00
N THR A 18 39.24 38.95 -2.84
CA THR A 18 39.03 39.34 -4.24
C THR A 18 38.51 38.15 -5.04
N ALA A 19 37.33 38.31 -5.62
CA ALA A 19 36.72 37.34 -6.53
C ALA A 19 37.61 37.14 -7.78
N HIS A 20 38.21 35.96 -7.91
CA HIS A 20 38.71 35.50 -9.20
C HIS A 20 37.52 35.03 -10.04
N HIS A 21 37.27 35.76 -11.13
CA HIS A 21 36.46 35.32 -12.25
C HIS A 21 37.13 34.09 -12.89
N GLY A 22 36.79 32.91 -12.37
CA GLY A 22 36.98 31.65 -13.08
C GLY A 22 35.99 31.60 -14.23
N THR A 23 36.52 31.51 -15.44
CA THR A 23 35.80 31.17 -16.66
C THR A 23 34.86 29.97 -16.42
N PRO A 24 33.62 29.97 -16.93
CA PRO A 24 32.75 28.81 -16.86
C PRO A 24 33.36 27.70 -17.71
N GLY A 25 34.11 26.82 -17.06
CA GLY A 25 34.49 25.54 -17.60
C GLY A 25 33.20 24.80 -17.91
N SER A 26 33.01 24.51 -19.19
CA SER A 26 32.03 23.57 -19.70
C SER A 26 32.21 22.24 -18.99
N HIS A 27 31.45 22.03 -17.91
CA HIS A 27 31.19 20.71 -17.37
C HIS A 27 30.46 19.94 -18.47
N LEU A 28 31.25 19.24 -19.28
CA LEU A 28 30.78 18.14 -20.11
C LEU A 28 29.97 17.22 -19.20
N ASN A 29 28.64 17.31 -19.34
CA ASN A 29 27.68 16.36 -18.80
C ASN A 29 28.02 14.99 -19.37
N ARG A 30 28.92 14.28 -18.70
CA ARG A 30 29.08 12.84 -18.88
C ARG A 30 27.79 12.24 -18.34
N ALA A 31 26.82 12.00 -19.23
CA ALA A 31 25.62 11.24 -18.92
C ALA A 31 26.08 9.97 -18.19
N ARG A 32 25.89 9.92 -16.86
CA ARG A 32 26.06 8.68 -16.14
C ARG A 32 24.97 7.78 -16.70
N ASN A 33 25.37 6.66 -17.30
CA ASN A 33 24.42 5.58 -17.57
C ASN A 33 23.90 5.12 -16.21
N VAL A 34 22.72 5.61 -15.82
CA VAL A 34 22.05 5.19 -14.60
C VAL A 34 21.58 3.75 -14.82
N ILE A 35 22.03 2.84 -13.95
CA ILE A 35 21.59 1.45 -13.95
C ILE A 35 20.42 1.37 -12.98
N TYR A 36 19.20 1.24 -13.50
CA TYR A 36 18.02 1.06 -12.66
C TYR A 36 17.90 -0.37 -12.14
N CYS A 37 17.34 -0.53 -10.95
CA CYS A 37 17.10 -1.84 -10.37
C CYS A 37 16.07 -2.61 -11.19
N SER A 38 16.40 -3.86 -11.51
CA SER A 38 15.47 -4.80 -12.12
C SER A 38 14.42 -5.27 -11.10
N SER A 39 13.33 -5.83 -11.59
CA SER A 39 12.32 -6.48 -10.76
C SER A 39 12.93 -7.63 -9.94
N SER A 40 13.90 -8.34 -10.54
CA SER A 40 14.68 -9.38 -9.86
C SER A 40 15.55 -8.83 -8.74
N ASP A 41 16.21 -7.68 -8.95
CA ASP A 41 17.02 -7.04 -7.90
C ASP A 41 16.15 -6.66 -6.70
N ILE A 42 14.96 -6.12 -6.95
CA ILE A 42 14.00 -5.75 -5.91
C ILE A 42 13.53 -7.00 -5.16
N ALA A 43 13.07 -8.03 -5.87
CA ALA A 43 12.54 -9.27 -5.29
C ALA A 43 13.57 -10.04 -4.43
N HIS A 44 14.86 -9.90 -4.73
CA HIS A 44 15.94 -10.57 -3.98
C HIS A 44 16.69 -9.62 -3.01
N HIS A 45 16.19 -8.40 -2.83
CA HIS A 45 16.80 -7.35 -2.00
C HIS A 45 18.25 -6.98 -2.40
N ARG A 46 18.56 -6.97 -3.70
CA ARG A 46 19.89 -6.68 -4.30
C ARG A 46 19.98 -5.27 -4.90
N VAL A 47 19.48 -4.27 -4.18
CA VAL A 47 19.32 -2.89 -4.70
C VAL A 47 20.52 -1.96 -4.45
N SER A 48 21.63 -2.46 -3.90
CA SER A 48 22.82 -1.65 -3.58
C SER A 48 23.58 -1.18 -4.82
N GLY A 49 23.55 -1.95 -5.90
CA GLY A 49 24.30 -1.70 -7.15
C GLY A 49 23.55 -0.91 -8.22
N CYS A 50 22.31 -0.51 -7.95
CA CYS A 50 21.40 0.12 -8.92
C CYS A 50 20.63 1.28 -8.28
N GLU A 51 20.01 2.11 -9.11
CA GLU A 51 19.11 3.18 -8.67
C GLU A 51 17.65 2.70 -8.74
N CYS A 52 16.86 3.07 -7.73
CA CYS A 52 15.41 2.91 -7.83
C CYS A 52 14.89 3.92 -8.84
N ARG A 53 13.88 3.52 -9.62
CA ARG A 53 13.32 4.41 -10.64
C ARG A 53 12.67 5.64 -9.97
N PRO A 54 12.63 6.80 -10.64
CA PRO A 54 11.92 7.97 -10.11
C PRO A 54 10.41 7.69 -9.98
N LYS A 55 9.70 8.48 -9.16
CA LYS A 55 8.23 8.42 -9.09
C LYS A 55 7.68 8.82 -10.46
N ILE A 56 6.96 7.93 -11.11
CA ILE A 56 6.36 8.16 -12.42
C ILE A 56 4.94 8.66 -12.21
N GLU A 57 4.72 9.92 -12.54
CA GLU A 57 3.41 10.57 -12.35
C GLU A 57 2.53 10.49 -13.61
N THR A 58 3.14 10.20 -14.77
CA THR A 58 2.49 10.17 -16.08
C THR A 58 2.08 8.76 -16.49
N ASN A 59 1.00 8.66 -17.29
CA ASN A 59 0.51 7.40 -17.85
C ASN A 59 1.34 6.99 -19.07
N THR A 60 2.62 6.69 -18.87
CA THR A 60 3.59 6.26 -19.88
C THR A 60 3.24 4.94 -20.58
N CYS A 61 2.49 4.07 -19.89
CA CYS A 61 2.02 2.80 -20.43
C CYS A 61 0.49 2.82 -20.45
N GLU A 62 -0.09 2.59 -21.62
CA GLU A 62 -1.55 2.64 -21.83
C GLU A 62 -2.12 1.34 -22.38
N LYS A 63 -1.49 0.19 -22.08
CA LYS A 63 -2.11 -1.08 -22.45
C LYS A 63 -3.39 -1.26 -21.64
N GLN A 64 -4.50 -1.29 -22.36
CA GLN A 64 -5.81 -1.55 -21.78
C GLN A 64 -5.90 -3.03 -21.39
N CYS A 65 -5.81 -3.30 -20.09
CA CYS A 65 -6.09 -4.62 -19.54
C CYS A 65 -7.59 -4.82 -19.43
N ASN A 66 -8.10 -5.86 -20.09
CA ASN A 66 -9.51 -6.20 -20.07
C ASN A 66 -9.75 -7.40 -19.14
N THR A 67 -10.83 -7.33 -18.37
CA THR A 67 -11.33 -8.50 -17.63
C THR A 67 -12.03 -9.43 -18.61
N ILE A 68 -11.47 -10.60 -18.91
CA ILE A 68 -12.17 -11.60 -19.75
C ILE A 68 -13.21 -12.36 -18.91
N SER A 69 -13.05 -12.37 -17.58
CA SER A 69 -13.85 -13.11 -16.61
C SER A 69 -15.14 -12.43 -16.13
N CYS A 70 -15.31 -11.12 -16.34
CA CYS A 70 -16.48 -10.39 -15.89
C CYS A 70 -17.48 -10.08 -17.02
N THR A 71 -18.78 -10.10 -16.69
CA THR A 71 -19.85 -9.61 -17.56
C THR A 71 -20.63 -8.51 -16.84
N PRO A 72 -20.77 -7.29 -17.41
CA PRO A 72 -20.09 -6.82 -18.62
C PRO A 72 -18.58 -6.73 -18.42
N GLN A 73 -17.82 -6.86 -19.51
CA GLN A 73 -16.36 -6.68 -19.49
C GLN A 73 -16.03 -5.27 -19.02
N LEU A 74 -15.07 -5.16 -18.13
CA LEU A 74 -14.53 -3.89 -17.68
C LEU A 74 -13.26 -3.61 -18.49
N THR A 75 -13.17 -2.40 -19.04
CA THR A 75 -12.06 -1.93 -19.88
C THR A 75 -11.39 -0.71 -19.24
N ASN A 76 -10.11 -0.49 -19.58
CA ASN A 76 -9.37 0.78 -19.36
C ASN A 76 -8.97 1.13 -17.93
N VAL A 77 -8.66 0.15 -17.07
CA VAL A 77 -8.38 0.45 -15.64
C VAL A 77 -6.89 0.39 -15.26
N LYS A 78 -5.98 0.03 -16.18
CA LYS A 78 -4.56 -0.23 -15.87
C LYS A 78 -3.56 0.45 -16.80
N HIS A 79 -2.41 0.80 -16.24
CA HIS A 79 -1.28 1.44 -16.93
C HIS A 79 -0.01 0.59 -16.80
N VAL A 80 0.07 -0.51 -17.55
CA VAL A 80 1.20 -1.47 -17.60
C VAL A 80 1.47 -1.93 -19.03
N ASN A 81 2.57 -2.62 -19.31
CA ASN A 81 2.85 -3.26 -20.61
C ASN A 81 2.36 -4.71 -20.68
N ASP A 82 2.28 -5.41 -19.54
CA ASP A 82 1.76 -6.78 -19.48
C ASP A 82 0.71 -6.96 -18.37
N CYS A 83 -0.51 -7.30 -18.78
CA CYS A 83 -1.64 -7.53 -17.89
C CYS A 83 -1.54 -8.85 -17.10
N SER A 84 -0.60 -9.73 -17.46
CA SER A 84 -0.45 -11.07 -16.90
C SER A 84 0.69 -11.20 -15.88
N ALA A 85 1.64 -10.26 -15.88
CA ALA A 85 2.91 -10.40 -15.13
C ALA A 85 3.02 -9.48 -13.90
N GLY A 86 2.04 -8.62 -13.63
CA GLY A 86 2.19 -7.54 -12.63
C GLY A 86 3.43 -6.69 -12.95
N CYS A 87 4.21 -6.32 -11.94
CA CYS A 87 5.47 -5.58 -12.12
C CYS A 87 6.70 -6.47 -12.31
N GLY A 88 6.51 -7.65 -12.89
CA GLY A 88 7.57 -8.66 -13.06
C GLY A 88 8.54 -8.40 -14.19
N LEU A 89 8.15 -7.61 -15.17
CA LEU A 89 9.01 -7.26 -16.31
C LEU A 89 9.70 -5.93 -16.06
N ASP A 90 11.00 -5.85 -16.36
CA ASP A 90 11.75 -4.59 -16.23
C ASP A 90 11.24 -3.49 -17.15
N SER A 91 10.60 -3.87 -18.27
CA SER A 91 9.92 -2.95 -19.18
C SER A 91 8.73 -2.24 -18.53
N ASP A 92 8.12 -2.81 -17.49
CA ASP A 92 7.06 -2.15 -16.72
C ASP A 92 7.59 -1.06 -15.79
N GLY A 93 8.92 -0.96 -15.62
CA GLY A 93 9.51 0.01 -14.71
C GLY A 93 9.24 1.46 -15.08
N ASP A 94 8.97 1.74 -16.35
CA ASP A 94 8.57 3.07 -16.79
C ASP A 94 7.07 3.32 -16.67
N CYS A 95 6.26 2.33 -16.29
CA CYS A 95 4.81 2.43 -16.18
C CYS A 95 4.35 2.97 -14.82
N LYS A 96 3.39 3.89 -14.82
CA LYS A 96 2.75 4.38 -13.58
C LYS A 96 2.23 3.24 -12.70
N GLY A 97 1.60 2.23 -13.30
CA GLY A 97 1.05 1.08 -12.57
C GLY A 97 2.10 0.29 -11.78
N CYS A 98 3.37 0.40 -12.15
CA CYS A 98 4.48 -0.24 -11.45
C CYS A 98 5.38 0.71 -10.67
N GLY A 99 4.97 1.98 -10.55
CA GLY A 99 5.66 2.98 -9.74
C GLY A 99 5.80 2.54 -8.29
N LEU A 100 4.78 1.88 -7.69
CA LEU A 100 4.88 1.41 -6.31
C LEU A 100 6.07 0.45 -6.13
N TRP A 101 6.26 -0.50 -7.07
CA TRP A 101 7.31 -1.52 -7.02
C TRP A 101 8.70 -0.94 -7.30
N PHE A 102 8.88 -0.31 -8.47
CA PHE A 102 10.20 0.15 -8.92
C PHE A 102 10.70 1.43 -8.23
N HIS A 103 9.80 2.23 -7.66
CA HIS A 103 10.16 3.43 -6.90
C HIS A 103 10.11 3.18 -5.38
N SER A 104 8.91 2.95 -4.83
CA SER A 104 8.68 3.03 -3.38
C SER A 104 9.17 1.80 -2.63
N VAL A 105 8.85 0.59 -3.12
CA VAL A 105 9.34 -0.69 -2.55
C VAL A 105 10.85 -0.77 -2.70
N CYS A 106 11.38 -0.52 -3.91
CA CYS A 106 12.82 -0.44 -4.13
C CYS A 106 13.50 0.55 -3.17
N GLY A 107 12.94 1.76 -3.03
CA GLY A 107 13.47 2.80 -2.16
C GLY A 107 13.51 2.36 -0.69
N CYS A 108 12.46 1.68 -0.23
CA CYS A 108 12.44 1.12 1.12
C CYS A 108 13.51 0.05 1.33
N ILE A 109 13.68 -0.88 0.37
CA ILE A 109 14.72 -1.93 0.47
C ILE A 109 16.12 -1.30 0.45
N LYS A 110 16.31 -0.20 -0.30
CA LYS A 110 17.59 0.49 -0.42
C LYS A 110 17.98 1.26 0.83
N ASP A 111 17.00 1.82 1.53
CA ASP A 111 17.18 2.59 2.77
C ASP A 111 16.19 2.13 3.87
N PRO A 112 16.30 0.88 4.35
CA PRO A 112 15.30 0.26 5.23
C PRO A 112 15.36 0.81 6.67
N LYS A 113 16.38 1.62 6.98
CA LYS A 113 16.58 2.25 8.29
C LYS A 113 15.97 3.64 8.37
N ASN A 114 15.31 4.10 7.31
CA ASN A 114 14.70 5.43 7.26
C ASN A 114 13.23 5.36 7.66
N PRO A 115 12.90 5.60 8.95
CA PRO A 115 11.55 5.45 9.46
C PRO A 115 10.58 6.52 8.95
N LYS A 116 11.07 7.51 8.19
CA LYS A 116 10.22 8.49 7.51
C LYS A 116 9.72 8.00 6.16
N LYS A 117 10.38 6.99 5.57
CA LYS A 117 10.03 6.45 4.25
C LYS A 117 9.39 5.09 4.37
N CYS A 118 9.89 4.23 5.26
CA CYS A 118 9.25 2.95 5.49
C CYS A 118 9.54 2.32 6.85
N LEU A 119 8.65 1.41 7.23
CA LEU A 119 8.77 0.54 8.39
C LEU A 119 8.50 -0.91 7.96
N ALA A 120 9.40 -1.83 8.29
CA ALA A 120 9.26 -3.24 7.94
C ALA A 120 8.77 -4.08 9.13
N ASP A 121 7.99 -5.13 8.87
CA ASP A 121 7.53 -6.08 9.88
C ASP A 121 8.67 -6.95 10.42
N VAL A 122 9.69 -7.18 9.60
CA VAL A 122 10.96 -7.82 9.95
C VAL A 122 12.15 -7.06 9.31
N PRO A 123 13.37 -7.17 9.86
CA PRO A 123 14.53 -6.50 9.27
C PRO A 123 14.78 -6.92 7.81
N ILE A 124 15.04 -5.93 6.95
CA ILE A 124 15.39 -6.13 5.54
C ILE A 124 16.90 -6.24 5.41
N SER A 125 17.38 -7.33 4.81
CA SER A 125 18.76 -7.50 4.38
C SER A 125 18.81 -8.22 3.04
N GLN A 126 19.95 -8.15 2.35
CA GLN A 126 20.14 -8.89 1.10
C GLN A 126 19.85 -10.38 1.31
N GLY A 127 18.98 -10.96 0.47
CA GLY A 127 18.57 -12.36 0.56
C GLY A 127 17.70 -12.71 1.78
N SER A 128 17.25 -11.74 2.58
CA SER A 128 16.28 -11.99 3.63
C SER A 128 14.95 -12.47 3.04
N PRO A 129 14.12 -13.19 3.81
CA PRO A 129 12.76 -13.53 3.38
C PRO A 129 11.95 -12.28 3.00
N ASN A 130 10.94 -12.49 2.17
CA ASN A 130 9.97 -11.44 1.84
C ASN A 130 9.30 -10.90 3.12
N THR A 131 9.11 -9.59 3.17
CA THR A 131 8.61 -8.84 4.33
C THR A 131 7.42 -7.97 3.93
N TRP A 132 6.57 -7.66 4.91
CA TRP A 132 5.57 -6.61 4.76
C TRP A 132 6.14 -5.29 5.27
N ILE A 133 5.93 -4.24 4.49
CA ILE A 133 6.43 -2.89 4.76
C ILE A 133 5.27 -1.90 4.76
N ARG A 134 5.36 -0.89 5.62
CA ARG A 134 4.57 0.33 5.56
C ARG A 134 5.40 1.35 4.80
N LEU A 135 4.91 1.79 3.66
CA LEU A 135 5.40 2.96 2.96
C LEU A 135 4.70 4.18 3.56
N ILE A 136 5.50 5.12 4.06
CA ILE A 136 5.01 6.32 4.72
C ILE A 136 4.96 7.44 3.69
N ASN A 137 3.80 8.08 3.58
CA ASN A 137 3.60 9.21 2.69
C ASN A 137 3.66 10.53 3.48
N ASP A 138 4.50 11.45 3.00
CA ASP A 138 4.64 12.77 3.61
C ASP A 138 3.50 13.73 3.21
N ASP A 139 2.73 13.41 2.17
CA ASP A 139 1.53 14.16 1.77
C ASP A 139 0.33 13.71 2.61
N PRO A 140 -0.28 14.58 3.43
CA PRO A 140 -1.45 14.23 4.25
C PRO A 140 -2.69 13.85 3.43
N LYS A 141 -2.69 14.08 2.11
CA LYS A 141 -3.75 13.64 1.19
C LYS A 141 -3.53 12.24 0.64
N GLU A 142 -2.33 11.69 0.76
CA GLU A 142 -2.03 10.31 0.38
C GLU A 142 -2.11 9.40 1.61
N HIS A 143 -2.63 8.19 1.43
CA HIS A 143 -2.67 7.18 2.50
C HIS A 143 -1.30 6.53 2.65
N ASP A 144 -0.86 6.25 3.87
CA ASP A 144 0.19 5.27 4.08
C ASP A 144 -0.23 3.92 3.50
N LEU A 145 0.73 3.18 2.94
CA LEU A 145 0.46 1.93 2.24
C LEU A 145 1.20 0.77 2.91
N ILE A 146 0.49 -0.27 3.30
CA ILE A 146 1.08 -1.56 3.65
C ILE A 146 1.22 -2.37 2.37
N THR A 147 2.46 -2.73 2.01
CA THR A 147 2.78 -3.54 0.82
C THR A 147 3.84 -4.59 1.18
N SER A 148 4.28 -5.37 0.21
CA SER A 148 5.18 -6.50 0.38
C SER A 148 6.42 -6.33 -0.49
N THR A 149 7.58 -6.83 -0.03
CA THR A 149 8.79 -6.95 -0.87
C THR A 149 8.77 -8.20 -1.76
N SER A 150 7.77 -9.06 -1.60
CA SER A 150 7.35 -9.99 -2.65
C SER A 150 6.47 -9.28 -3.68
N MET A 151 6.67 -9.61 -4.94
CA MET A 151 5.81 -9.20 -6.03
C MET A 151 4.47 -9.93 -5.94
N ILE A 152 3.41 -9.18 -5.74
CA ILE A 152 2.04 -9.68 -5.60
C ILE A 152 1.16 -8.67 -6.30
N PRO A 153 0.56 -8.97 -7.47
CA PRO A 153 -0.21 -7.97 -8.21
C PRO A 153 -1.40 -7.41 -7.43
N GLY A 154 -2.09 -8.22 -6.62
CA GLY A 154 -3.04 -7.72 -5.63
C GLY A 154 -3.85 -8.81 -4.92
N ILE A 155 -5.09 -8.46 -4.53
CA ILE A 155 -5.95 -9.29 -3.69
C ILE A 155 -6.24 -10.68 -4.27
N LEU A 156 -6.43 -10.78 -5.59
CA LEU A 156 -6.72 -12.06 -6.23
C LEU A 156 -5.58 -13.06 -6.09
N ASP A 157 -4.34 -12.60 -6.24
CA ASP A 157 -3.14 -13.41 -6.07
C ASP A 157 -3.00 -13.92 -4.63
N MET A 158 -3.37 -13.10 -3.65
CA MET A 158 -3.40 -13.52 -2.24
C MET A 158 -4.44 -14.61 -2.01
N THR A 159 -5.61 -14.49 -2.63
CA THR A 159 -6.74 -15.40 -2.41
C THR A 159 -6.72 -16.65 -3.29
N GLY A 160 -5.99 -16.64 -4.40
CA GLY A 160 -5.85 -17.79 -5.30
C GLY A 160 -4.97 -18.90 -4.73
N ALA A 161 -4.01 -18.54 -3.87
CA ALA A 161 -3.18 -19.47 -3.10
C ALA A 161 -2.98 -18.95 -1.66
N PRO A 162 -4.03 -18.97 -0.81
CA PRO A 162 -3.95 -18.45 0.55
C PRO A 162 -2.79 -19.07 1.31
N SER A 163 -2.04 -18.23 2.02
CA SER A 163 -0.90 -18.67 2.81
C SER A 163 -0.76 -17.80 4.06
N PRO A 164 -0.11 -18.31 5.12
CA PRO A 164 0.20 -17.51 6.30
C PRO A 164 0.98 -16.23 5.96
N TYR A 165 1.78 -16.24 4.89
CA TYR A 165 2.52 -15.06 4.44
C TYR A 165 1.59 -13.90 4.05
N PHE A 166 0.46 -14.18 3.38
CA PHE A 166 -0.49 -13.15 2.95
C PHE A 166 -1.32 -12.60 4.11
N GLU A 167 -1.70 -13.45 5.07
CA GLU A 167 -2.40 -13.02 6.29
C GLU A 167 -1.56 -12.05 7.12
N ARG A 168 -0.24 -12.26 7.18
CA ARG A 168 0.68 -11.36 7.89
C ARG A 168 0.58 -9.92 7.42
N GLY A 169 0.24 -9.65 6.15
CA GLY A 169 0.06 -8.28 5.66
C GLY A 169 -1.08 -7.54 6.35
N TRP A 170 -2.24 -8.20 6.49
CA TRP A 170 -3.40 -7.66 7.20
C TRP A 170 -3.16 -7.55 8.71
N VAL A 171 -2.49 -8.54 9.29
CA VAL A 171 -2.09 -8.50 10.70
C VAL A 171 -1.09 -7.36 10.97
N TYR A 172 -0.12 -7.17 10.07
CA TYR A 172 0.83 -6.07 10.17
C TYR A 172 0.13 -4.71 10.02
N GLY A 173 -0.79 -4.57 9.05
CA GLY A 173 -1.60 -3.36 8.92
C GLY A 173 -2.37 -2.98 10.19
N GLN A 174 -2.98 -3.97 10.87
CA GLN A 174 -3.68 -3.74 12.15
C GLN A 174 -2.74 -3.29 13.28
N LYS A 175 -1.44 -3.65 13.23
CA LYS A 175 -0.44 -3.14 14.19
C LYS A 175 0.01 -1.71 13.86
N GLN A 176 -0.12 -1.31 12.60
CA GLN A 176 0.36 -0.01 12.11
C GLN A 176 -0.71 1.09 12.16
N TRP A 177 -1.99 0.72 12.11
CA TRP A 177 -3.09 1.69 12.20
C TRP A 177 -3.28 2.22 13.63
N LYS A 178 -3.99 3.33 13.74
CA LYS A 178 -4.53 3.85 15.01
C LYS A 178 -5.94 3.33 15.18
N ALA A 179 -6.07 2.25 15.96
CA ALA A 179 -7.35 1.62 16.26
C ALA A 179 -8.37 2.66 16.78
N GLY A 180 -9.55 2.70 16.15
CA GLY A 180 -10.61 3.64 16.51
C GLY A 180 -10.51 5.03 15.87
N THR A 181 -9.49 5.30 15.06
CA THR A 181 -9.45 6.52 14.21
C THR A 181 -9.09 6.22 12.76
N GLU A 182 -8.42 5.09 12.51
CA GLU A 182 -8.00 4.67 11.18
C GLU A 182 -8.68 3.34 10.77
N ALA A 183 -8.67 3.08 9.47
CA ALA A 183 -9.20 1.89 8.82
C ALA A 183 -8.16 1.33 7.83
N LEU A 184 -8.36 0.07 7.43
CA LEU A 184 -7.60 -0.59 6.37
C LEU A 184 -8.51 -0.81 5.16
N ALA A 185 -8.00 -0.61 3.95
CA ALA A 185 -8.74 -0.90 2.73
C ALA A 185 -7.81 -1.33 1.60
N MET A 186 -8.21 -2.34 0.82
CA MET A 186 -7.49 -2.82 -0.35
C MET A 186 -8.41 -2.81 -1.56
N ASN A 187 -8.04 -2.05 -2.59
CA ASN A 187 -8.83 -1.94 -3.79
C ASN A 187 -8.88 -3.27 -4.58
N PRO A 188 -10.04 -3.58 -5.21
CA PRO A 188 -10.14 -4.67 -6.15
C PRO A 188 -9.30 -4.41 -7.40
N TRP A 189 -9.14 -5.46 -8.22
CA TRP A 189 -8.44 -5.37 -9.52
C TRP A 189 -8.99 -4.26 -10.40
N VAL A 190 -10.32 -4.04 -10.37
CA VAL A 190 -11.02 -3.13 -11.29
C VAL A 190 -10.82 -1.64 -11.02
N VAL A 191 -10.33 -1.26 -9.84
CA VAL A 191 -10.13 0.16 -9.48
C VAL A 191 -8.75 0.45 -8.89
N ARG A 192 -7.90 -0.58 -8.73
CA ARG A 192 -6.50 -0.34 -8.35
C ARG A 192 -5.76 0.28 -9.52
N THR A 193 -4.93 1.27 -9.22
CA THR A 193 -4.08 1.95 -10.20
C THR A 193 -2.65 1.43 -10.21
N MET A 194 -2.30 0.57 -9.26
CA MET A 194 -0.96 -0.01 -9.10
C MET A 194 -1.04 -1.55 -9.12
N GLU A 195 -0.10 -2.19 -9.82
CA GLU A 195 0.04 -3.65 -9.97
C GLU A 195 1.02 -4.26 -8.96
N GLN A 196 0.95 -3.75 -7.74
CA GLN A 196 1.59 -4.32 -6.56
C GLN A 196 0.61 -4.19 -5.41
N VAL A 197 0.45 -5.22 -4.59
CA VAL A 197 -0.51 -5.28 -3.50
C VAL A 197 -0.26 -4.13 -2.54
N HIS A 198 -1.33 -3.42 -2.16
CA HIS A 198 -1.23 -2.37 -1.16
C HIS A 198 -2.54 -2.26 -0.38
N ILE A 199 -2.41 -2.17 0.94
CA ILE A 199 -3.50 -1.89 1.87
C ILE A 199 -3.32 -0.44 2.31
N HIS A 200 -4.31 0.39 2.06
CA HIS A 200 -4.34 1.75 2.54
C HIS A 200 -4.57 1.78 4.04
N ILE A 201 -3.80 2.59 4.76
CA ILE A 201 -4.12 3.07 6.11
C ILE A 201 -4.71 4.47 5.95
N CYS A 202 -5.97 4.64 6.33
CA CYS A 202 -6.71 5.87 6.12
C CYS A 202 -7.53 6.26 7.35
N ASN A 203 -7.92 7.52 7.46
CA ASN A 203 -8.90 7.94 8.47
C ASN A 203 -10.21 7.17 8.26
N LEU A 204 -10.80 6.66 9.33
CA LEU A 204 -11.98 5.80 9.20
C LEU A 204 -13.25 6.56 8.81
N ASN A 205 -14.14 5.90 8.09
CA ASN A 205 -15.48 6.40 7.80
C ASN A 205 -16.39 6.22 9.04
N THR A 206 -16.73 7.31 9.72
CA THR A 206 -17.53 7.27 10.95
C THR A 206 -18.96 6.77 10.73
N THR A 207 -19.52 6.94 9.52
CA THR A 207 -20.85 6.42 9.18
C THR A 207 -20.84 4.91 9.16
N LEU A 208 -19.90 4.29 8.41
CA LEU A 208 -19.79 2.83 8.38
C LEU A 208 -19.46 2.27 9.77
N ARG A 209 -18.58 2.94 10.52
CA ARG A 209 -18.27 2.56 11.90
C ARG A 209 -19.51 2.48 12.79
N SER A 210 -20.40 3.48 12.71
CA SER A 210 -21.65 3.50 13.47
C SER A 210 -22.57 2.35 13.07
N VAL A 211 -22.69 2.07 11.76
CA VAL A 211 -23.47 0.92 11.27
C VAL A 211 -22.94 -0.39 11.82
N LEU A 212 -21.63 -0.62 11.73
CA LEU A 212 -20.99 -1.83 12.24
C LEU A 212 -21.18 -1.97 13.76
N SER A 213 -21.18 -0.87 14.50
CA SER A 213 -21.44 -0.84 15.95
C SER A 213 -22.86 -1.27 16.32
N GLN A 214 -23.83 -1.13 15.41
CA GLN A 214 -25.21 -1.57 15.62
C GLN A 214 -25.44 -3.03 15.24
N GLN A 215 -24.47 -3.67 14.56
CA GLN A 215 -24.57 -5.06 14.18
C GLN A 215 -24.38 -5.99 15.38
N ASN A 216 -25.12 -7.10 15.38
CA ASN A 216 -24.98 -8.20 16.31
C ASN A 216 -24.24 -9.37 15.64
N PRO A 217 -22.90 -9.44 15.76
CA PRO A 217 -22.13 -10.51 15.16
C PRO A 217 -22.52 -11.84 15.79
N LYS A 218 -22.63 -12.87 14.95
CA LYS A 218 -22.98 -14.21 15.42
C LYS A 218 -21.82 -14.76 16.24
N ALA A 219 -22.10 -15.26 17.44
CA ALA A 219 -21.09 -15.89 18.27
C ALA A 219 -20.46 -17.07 17.51
N GLY A 220 -19.13 -17.11 17.45
CA GLY A 220 -18.40 -18.18 16.75
C GLY A 220 -18.47 -18.11 15.23
N GLN A 221 -18.85 -16.97 14.64
CA GLN A 221 -18.83 -16.79 13.19
C GLN A 221 -17.41 -16.98 12.63
N THR A 222 -17.25 -17.92 11.70
CA THR A 222 -15.97 -18.24 11.03
C THR A 222 -15.98 -17.94 9.54
N THR A 223 -17.04 -17.29 9.04
CA THR A 223 -17.18 -16.91 7.62
C THR A 223 -17.65 -15.46 7.51
N LEU A 224 -17.35 -14.79 6.40
CA LEU A 224 -17.91 -13.47 6.12
C LEU A 224 -19.42 -13.61 5.90
N ALA A 225 -20.26 -12.81 6.54
CA ALA A 225 -21.71 -12.83 6.37
C ALA A 225 -22.20 -11.47 5.90
N PRO A 226 -23.29 -11.39 5.10
CA PRO A 226 -23.84 -10.10 4.72
C PRO A 226 -24.22 -9.31 5.98
N LEU A 227 -23.96 -7.99 5.97
CA LEU A 227 -24.43 -7.11 7.03
C LEU A 227 -25.96 -7.08 7.06
N ASP A 228 -26.53 -6.85 8.24
CA ASP A 228 -27.95 -6.53 8.35
C ASP A 228 -28.16 -5.09 7.85
N THR A 229 -28.73 -4.98 6.65
CA THR A 229 -28.91 -3.71 5.93
C THR A 229 -30.26 -3.03 6.19
N THR A 230 -30.98 -3.42 7.24
CA THR A 230 -32.28 -2.81 7.58
C THR A 230 -32.21 -1.31 7.83
N VAL A 231 -31.04 -0.76 8.17
CA VAL A 231 -30.83 0.67 8.47
C VAL A 231 -30.04 1.42 7.38
N HIS A 232 -29.20 0.73 6.60
CA HIS A 232 -28.35 1.35 5.57
C HIS A 232 -28.06 0.39 4.40
N ASN A 233 -27.98 0.93 3.17
CA ASN A 233 -27.72 0.14 1.95
C ASN A 233 -26.23 -0.24 1.79
N TYR A 234 -25.75 -1.15 2.63
CA TYR A 234 -24.41 -1.76 2.54
C TYR A 234 -24.48 -3.21 2.01
N GLN A 235 -25.37 -3.46 1.05
CA GLN A 235 -25.61 -4.82 0.51
C GLN A 235 -24.39 -5.44 -0.15
N SER A 236 -23.40 -4.62 -0.53
CA SER A 236 -22.14 -5.07 -1.11
C SER A 236 -21.10 -5.52 -0.07
N LEU A 237 -21.40 -5.47 1.25
CA LEU A 237 -20.48 -5.86 2.32
C LEU A 237 -20.82 -7.22 2.93
N TRP A 238 -19.81 -8.09 2.97
CA TRP A 238 -19.83 -9.31 3.78
C TRP A 238 -18.74 -9.22 4.83
N CYS A 239 -19.12 -9.27 6.10
CA CYS A 239 -18.20 -9.02 7.20
C CYS A 239 -18.23 -10.12 8.25
N MET A 240 -17.15 -10.19 9.01
CA MET A 240 -17.02 -10.92 10.26
C MET A 240 -16.43 -9.97 11.30
N ALA A 241 -16.99 -9.97 12.51
CA ALA A 241 -16.43 -9.24 13.64
C ALA A 241 -15.52 -10.15 14.46
N SER A 242 -14.37 -9.65 14.88
CA SER A 242 -13.57 -10.24 15.93
C SER A 242 -14.30 -10.15 17.28
N LYS A 243 -13.77 -10.85 18.29
CA LYS A 243 -14.07 -10.46 19.67
C LYS A 243 -13.43 -9.10 19.97
N LYS A 244 -13.90 -8.46 21.04
CA LYS A 244 -13.38 -7.18 21.51
C LYS A 244 -11.86 -7.18 21.64
N ASP A 245 -11.21 -6.15 21.09
CA ASP A 245 -9.77 -5.92 21.14
C ASP A 245 -8.91 -7.05 20.54
N GLN A 246 -9.50 -7.91 19.68
CA GLN A 246 -8.78 -8.99 19.00
C GLN A 246 -8.38 -8.61 17.57
N VAL A 247 -7.21 -9.12 17.16
CA VAL A 247 -6.71 -9.06 15.78
C VAL A 247 -7.46 -10.09 14.93
N VAL A 248 -7.77 -9.73 13.69
CA VAL A 248 -8.25 -10.66 12.68
C VAL A 248 -7.06 -11.18 11.87
N ASP A 249 -6.81 -12.48 11.89
CA ASP A 249 -5.62 -13.11 11.29
C ASP A 249 -5.92 -14.14 10.19
N ASN A 250 -7.17 -14.15 9.71
CA ASN A 250 -7.67 -15.10 8.73
C ASN A 250 -8.45 -14.43 7.57
N LEU A 251 -8.24 -13.14 7.29
CA LEU A 251 -9.00 -12.42 6.29
C LEU A 251 -8.74 -12.93 4.86
N VAL A 252 -7.50 -13.31 4.52
CA VAL A 252 -7.19 -13.84 3.19
C VAL A 252 -7.95 -15.15 2.94
N GLN A 253 -7.99 -16.05 3.92
CA GLN A 253 -8.79 -17.28 3.82
C GLN A 253 -10.28 -16.96 3.70
N LEU A 254 -10.80 -16.05 4.54
CA LEU A 254 -12.19 -15.61 4.50
C LEU A 254 -12.60 -15.02 3.15
N LEU A 255 -11.70 -14.25 2.53
CA LEU A 255 -11.87 -13.68 1.19
C LEU A 255 -11.86 -14.78 0.12
N ALA A 256 -10.90 -15.71 0.17
CA ALA A 256 -10.80 -16.82 -0.77
C ALA A 256 -12.07 -17.68 -0.76
N ASP A 257 -12.57 -18.01 0.44
CA ASP A 257 -13.81 -18.77 0.60
C ASP A 257 -15.01 -18.01 0.02
N ARG A 258 -15.11 -16.71 0.30
CA ARG A 258 -16.21 -15.86 -0.21
C ARG A 258 -16.15 -15.71 -1.73
N ILE A 259 -14.98 -15.48 -2.31
CA ILE A 259 -14.77 -15.39 -3.76
C ILE A 259 -15.14 -16.72 -4.44
N SER A 260 -14.69 -17.85 -3.89
CA SER A 260 -15.01 -19.19 -4.40
C SER A 260 -16.52 -19.46 -4.37
N VAL A 261 -17.20 -19.10 -3.27
CA VAL A 261 -18.65 -19.29 -3.13
C VAL A 261 -19.44 -18.41 -4.09
N GLU A 262 -19.12 -17.11 -4.20
CA GLU A 262 -19.89 -16.19 -5.04
C GLU A 262 -19.54 -16.33 -6.53
N GLY A 263 -18.26 -16.56 -6.87
CA GLY A 263 -17.80 -16.67 -8.25
C GLY A 263 -18.29 -17.93 -8.97
N LYS A 264 -18.64 -18.99 -8.23
CA LYS A 264 -19.18 -20.24 -8.80
C LYS A 264 -20.70 -20.21 -9.03
N LYS A 265 -21.42 -19.22 -8.51
CA LYS A 265 -22.88 -19.13 -8.69
C LYS A 265 -23.21 -18.71 -10.13
N LYS A 266 -24.30 -19.25 -10.68
CA LYS A 266 -24.85 -18.78 -11.95
C LYS A 266 -25.31 -17.32 -11.78
N GLY A 267 -24.75 -16.40 -12.56
CA GLY A 267 -24.96 -14.96 -12.35
C GLY A 267 -24.30 -14.41 -11.08
N GLY A 268 -23.29 -15.12 -10.57
CA GLY A 268 -22.51 -14.75 -9.40
C GLY A 268 -21.63 -13.51 -9.62
N VAL A 269 -20.91 -13.13 -8.57
CA VAL A 269 -20.06 -11.94 -8.58
C VAL A 269 -18.73 -12.25 -9.25
N CYS A 270 -18.28 -11.38 -10.16
CA CYS A 270 -16.95 -11.48 -10.73
C CYS A 270 -15.86 -11.36 -9.65
N PRO A 271 -14.88 -12.29 -9.59
CA PRO A 271 -13.77 -12.22 -8.63
C PRO A 271 -13.02 -10.87 -8.65
N GLU A 272 -12.85 -10.26 -9.82
CA GLU A 272 -12.11 -9.00 -9.98
C GLU A 272 -12.77 -7.79 -9.32
N LEU A 273 -14.04 -7.90 -8.89
CA LEU A 273 -14.75 -6.88 -8.12
C LEU A 273 -14.48 -6.95 -6.62
N PHE A 274 -13.88 -8.04 -6.12
CA PHE A 274 -13.67 -8.20 -4.69
C PHE A 274 -12.55 -7.31 -4.17
N GLY A 275 -12.93 -6.34 -3.35
CA GLY A 275 -12.03 -5.59 -2.47
C GLY A 275 -12.19 -6.06 -1.03
N ALA A 276 -11.38 -5.50 -0.14
CA ALA A 276 -11.47 -5.80 1.27
C ALA A 276 -11.21 -4.57 2.14
N GLY A 277 -11.71 -4.61 3.36
CA GLY A 277 -11.43 -3.58 4.36
C GLY A 277 -11.53 -4.11 5.78
N MET A 278 -10.86 -3.42 6.70
CA MET A 278 -11.02 -3.62 8.12
C MET A 278 -11.28 -2.28 8.80
N MET A 279 -12.07 -2.28 9.88
CA MET A 279 -12.14 -1.15 10.81
C MET A 279 -12.59 -1.60 12.18
N MET A 280 -12.17 -0.87 13.21
CA MET A 280 -12.69 -1.07 14.57
C MET A 280 -13.97 -0.26 14.79
N ASP A 281 -14.98 -0.90 15.37
CA ASP A 281 -16.25 -0.26 15.73
C ASP A 281 -16.22 0.38 17.14
N ASP A 282 -17.33 1.00 17.55
CA ASP A 282 -17.45 1.65 18.87
C ASP A 282 -17.46 0.66 20.05
N GLN A 283 -17.70 -0.61 19.78
CA GLN A 283 -17.64 -1.69 20.75
C GLN A 283 -16.24 -2.32 20.83
N LYS A 284 -15.27 -1.74 20.14
CA LYS A 284 -13.88 -2.22 19.99
C LYS A 284 -13.78 -3.60 19.35
N ARG A 285 -14.73 -3.95 18.48
CA ARG A 285 -14.65 -5.15 17.63
C ARG A 285 -14.01 -4.75 16.31
N THR A 286 -13.04 -5.53 15.85
CA THR A 286 -12.46 -5.35 14.52
C THR A 286 -13.34 -6.07 13.52
N TRP A 287 -13.94 -5.33 12.60
CA TRP A 287 -14.68 -5.89 11.48
C TRP A 287 -13.74 -6.08 10.33
N ALA A 288 -13.75 -7.29 9.75
CA ALA A 288 -13.05 -7.60 8.52
C ALA A 288 -14.08 -7.98 7.46
N CYS A 289 -14.00 -7.32 6.30
CA CYS A 289 -15.04 -7.38 5.30
C CYS A 289 -14.48 -7.60 3.89
N ALA A 290 -15.23 -8.36 3.11
CA ALA A 290 -15.18 -8.33 1.65
C ALA A 290 -16.19 -7.29 1.13
N THR A 291 -15.86 -6.65 0.02
CA THR A 291 -16.81 -5.82 -0.73
C THR A 291 -16.76 -6.08 -2.22
N THR A 292 -17.88 -5.83 -2.90
CA THR A 292 -17.97 -5.83 -4.36
C THR A 292 -18.40 -4.46 -4.90
N GLU A 293 -18.22 -3.40 -4.12
CA GLU A 293 -18.46 -2.02 -4.55
C GLU A 293 -17.60 -1.69 -5.77
N ARG A 294 -18.23 -1.21 -6.84
CA ARG A 294 -17.56 -0.95 -8.12
C ARG A 294 -16.50 0.14 -8.02
N HIS A 295 -16.66 1.07 -7.07
CA HIS A 295 -15.69 2.14 -6.81
C HIS A 295 -14.61 1.74 -5.79
N GLY A 296 -14.63 0.49 -5.32
CA GLY A 296 -13.69 -0.03 -4.33
C GLY A 296 -14.06 0.29 -2.86
N PRO A 297 -13.35 -0.33 -1.90
CA PRO A 297 -13.62 -0.18 -0.46
C PRO A 297 -13.20 1.16 0.11
N LEU A 298 -12.37 1.95 -0.57
CA LEU A 298 -11.89 3.23 -0.03
C LEU A 298 -13.05 4.16 0.36
N GLY A 299 -14.06 4.32 -0.51
CA GLY A 299 -15.23 5.14 -0.18
C GLY A 299 -16.11 4.60 0.95
N LEU A 300 -15.96 3.32 1.30
CA LEU A 300 -16.69 2.67 2.38
C LEU A 300 -15.94 2.78 3.71
N PHE A 301 -14.65 2.47 3.73
CA PHE A 301 -13.83 2.35 4.94
C PHE A 301 -13.10 3.64 5.29
N CYS A 302 -12.75 4.46 4.30
CA CYS A 302 -12.00 5.70 4.50
C CYS A 302 -12.94 6.91 4.50
N ALA A 303 -12.64 7.87 5.37
CA ALA A 303 -13.22 9.21 5.29
C ALA A 303 -12.74 9.91 4.01
N LYS A 304 -13.57 10.82 3.50
CA LYS A 304 -13.23 11.71 2.38
C LYS A 304 -12.49 12.94 2.87
#